data_AF-A0A7W0MVR3-F1
#
_entry.id   AF-A0A7W0MVR3-F1
#
_cell.length_a   1.000
_cell.length_b   1.000
_cell.length_c   1.000
_cell.angle_alpha   90.00
_cell.angle_beta   90.00
_cell.angle_gamma   90.00
#
_symmetry.space_group_name_H-M   'P 1'
#
loop_
_entity.id
_entity.type
_entity.pdbx_description
1 polymer ?
#
loop_
_entity_poly.entity_id
_entity_poly.type
_entity_poly.pdbx_seq_one_letter_code
_entity_poly.pdbx_strand_id
1 'polypeptide(L)'
;MRRAAALWVVLFAAYAATLGLPAFGTSQYGGDEPHHLLTAKSIVSDADVDLRDEYAARAYREFYPYVLERHGRLTNGQANEPHGVGLPLLIAPAYALGGAVAVQLLMAAIAALAFVLAAALARRIAPE
;
A
#
# COMPACT_ATOMS: atom_id res chain seq x y z
N MET A 1 -24.40 9.14 11.21
CA MET A 1 -23.67 7.87 11.37
C MET A 1 -24.12 6.78 10.39
N ARG A 2 -25.36 6.26 10.45
CA ARG A 2 -25.81 5.13 9.57
C ARG A 2 -25.58 5.35 8.07
N ARG A 3 -25.95 6.52 7.53
CA ARG A 3 -25.75 6.85 6.10
C ARG A 3 -24.27 6.93 5.69
N ALA A 4 -23.41 7.45 6.58
CA ALA A 4 -21.97 7.55 6.33
C ALA A 4 -21.30 6.16 6.33
N ALA A 5 -21.71 5.29 7.26
CA ALA A 5 -21.25 3.91 7.29
C ALA A 5 -21.70 3.13 6.05
N ALA A 6 -22.97 3.29 5.62
CA ALA A 6 -23.46 2.66 4.38
C ALA A 6 -22.68 3.13 3.15
N LEU A 7 -22.42 4.44 3.03
CA LEU A 7 -21.61 4.99 1.95
C LEU A 7 -20.18 4.44 1.98
N TRP A 8 -19.57 4.36 3.16
CA TRP A 8 -18.24 3.79 3.32
C TRP A 8 -18.19 2.33 2.86
N VAL A 9 -19.16 1.50 3.27
CA VAL A 9 -19.23 0.08 2.85
C VAL A 9 -19.38 -0.03 1.34
N VAL A 10 -20.23 0.78 0.72
CA VAL A 10 -20.43 0.78 -0.74
C VAL A 10 -19.14 1.16 -1.47
N LEU A 11 -18.47 2.23 -1.05
CA LEU A 11 -17.21 2.68 -1.66
C LEU A 11 -16.10 1.65 -1.45
N PHE A 12 -15.96 1.13 -0.24
CA PHE A 12 -14.99 0.08 0.08
C PHE A 12 -15.22 -1.15 -0.79
N ALA A 13 -16.45 -1.63 -0.93
CA ALA A 13 -16.78 -2.77 -1.78
C ALA A 13 -16.48 -2.49 -3.26
N ALA A 14 -16.78 -1.28 -3.74
CA ALA A 14 -16.49 -0.87 -5.11
C ALA A 14 -14.98 -0.84 -5.40
N TYR A 15 -14.17 -0.30 -4.48
CA TYR A 15 -12.71 -0.29 -4.60
C TYR A 15 -12.10 -1.69 -4.41
N ALA A 16 -12.60 -2.48 -3.46
CA ALA A 16 -12.16 -3.85 -3.26
C ALA A 16 -12.40 -4.73 -4.50
N ALA A 17 -13.49 -4.46 -5.25
CA ALA A 17 -13.80 -5.17 -6.48
C ALA A 17 -12.79 -4.92 -7.62
N THR A 18 -11.92 -3.91 -7.51
CA THR A 18 -10.88 -3.64 -8.52
C THR A 18 -9.57 -4.37 -8.22
N LEU A 19 -9.44 -5.05 -7.08
CA LEU A 19 -8.24 -5.83 -6.76
C LEU A 19 -8.08 -6.95 -7.79
N GLY A 20 -6.82 -7.21 -8.18
CA GLY A 20 -6.50 -8.19 -9.21
C GLY A 20 -6.53 -7.66 -10.63
N LEU A 21 -7.06 -6.45 -10.87
CA LEU A 21 -6.95 -5.81 -12.17
C LEU A 21 -5.48 -5.47 -12.47
N PRO A 22 -4.98 -5.72 -13.69
CA PRO A 22 -3.62 -5.37 -14.05
C PRO A 22 -3.48 -3.85 -14.12
N ALA A 23 -2.46 -3.32 -13.42
CA ALA A 23 -2.06 -1.92 -13.53
C ALA A 23 -1.35 -1.66 -14.88
N PHE A 24 -0.46 -2.56 -15.27
CA PHE A 24 0.17 -2.57 -16.59
C PHE A 24 0.70 -3.97 -16.92
N GLY A 25 0.65 -4.36 -18.21
CA GLY A 25 1.09 -5.68 -18.65
C GLY A 25 0.42 -6.79 -17.84
N THR A 26 1.22 -7.63 -17.18
CA THR A 26 0.75 -8.69 -16.25
C THR A 26 0.87 -8.31 -14.78
N SER A 27 1.34 -7.10 -14.45
CA SER A 27 1.50 -6.64 -13.06
C SER A 27 0.22 -6.02 -12.54
N GLN A 28 -0.17 -6.40 -11.32
CA GLN A 28 -1.24 -5.74 -10.56
C GLN A 28 -0.76 -4.50 -9.81
N TYR A 29 0.56 -4.31 -9.69
CA TYR A 29 1.19 -3.23 -8.95
C TYR A 29 1.99 -2.33 -9.89
N GLY A 30 1.87 -1.02 -9.73
CA GLY A 30 2.49 -0.02 -10.60
C GLY A 30 3.32 1.02 -9.86
N GLY A 31 4.15 1.76 -10.60
CA GLY A 31 4.98 2.83 -10.05
C GLY A 31 5.80 2.37 -8.84
N ASP A 32 5.66 3.09 -7.72
CA ASP A 32 6.42 2.83 -6.49
C ASP A 32 5.76 1.81 -5.55
N GLU A 33 4.58 1.27 -5.89
CA GLU A 33 3.85 0.32 -5.04
C GLU A 33 4.68 -0.92 -4.66
N PRO A 34 5.42 -1.58 -5.58
CA PRO A 34 6.21 -2.74 -5.22
C PRO A 34 7.33 -2.42 -4.23
N HIS A 35 7.85 -1.18 -4.25
CA HIS A 35 8.90 -0.74 -3.33
C HIS A 35 8.36 -0.61 -1.90
N HIS A 36 7.18 0.00 -1.74
CA HIS A 36 6.53 0.09 -0.44
C HIS A 36 6.16 -1.29 0.12
N LEU A 37 5.67 -2.20 -0.73
CA LEU A 37 5.39 -3.58 -0.34
C LEU A 37 6.66 -4.34 0.07
N LEU A 38 7.78 -4.12 -0.63
CA LEU A 38 9.06 -4.73 -0.29
C LEU A 38 9.59 -4.21 1.06
N THR A 39 9.50 -2.91 1.33
CA THR A 39 9.85 -2.36 2.64
C THR A 39 8.94 -2.88 3.74
N ALA A 40 7.62 -2.96 3.50
CA ALA A 40 6.70 -3.53 4.47
C ALA A 40 7.00 -5.00 4.76
N LYS A 41 7.46 -5.76 3.75
CA LYS A 41 7.92 -7.13 3.92
C LYS A 41 9.12 -7.21 4.86
N SER A 42 10.18 -6.45 4.59
CA SER A 42 11.39 -6.37 5.44
C SER A 42 11.01 -6.04 6.90
N ILE A 43 10.23 -4.99 7.12
CA ILE A 43 9.73 -4.62 8.46
C ILE A 43 9.03 -5.80 9.17
N VAL A 44 8.30 -6.63 8.43
CA VAL A 44 7.59 -7.79 8.98
C VAL A 44 8.51 -9.01 9.17
N SER A 45 9.51 -9.22 8.31
CA SER A 45 10.42 -10.38 8.37
C SER A 45 11.57 -10.22 9.36
N ASP A 46 12.20 -9.05 9.39
CA ASP A 46 13.48 -8.80 10.09
C ASP A 46 13.49 -7.48 10.87
N ALA A 47 12.38 -6.71 10.83
CA ALA A 47 12.19 -5.48 11.59
C ALA A 47 13.18 -4.36 11.23
N ASP A 48 13.67 -4.34 9.99
CA ASP A 48 14.44 -3.23 9.46
C ASP A 48 13.85 -2.66 8.16
N VAL A 49 14.61 -1.81 7.48
CA VAL A 49 14.22 -1.16 6.22
C VAL A 49 15.32 -1.28 5.15
N ASP A 50 16.32 -2.11 5.42
CA ASP A 50 17.50 -2.29 4.60
C ASP A 50 17.29 -3.42 3.59
N LEU A 51 16.85 -3.05 2.39
CA LEU A 51 16.32 -4.04 1.43
C LEU A 51 17.37 -4.90 0.72
N ARG A 52 18.61 -4.96 1.21
CA ARG A 52 19.75 -5.55 0.49
C ARG A 52 19.51 -7.03 0.21
N ASP A 53 19.10 -7.77 1.22
CA ASP A 53 18.82 -9.19 1.13
C ASP A 53 17.51 -9.47 0.40
N GLU A 54 16.48 -8.63 0.53
CA GLU A 54 15.25 -8.75 -0.26
C GLU A 54 15.52 -8.60 -1.77
N TYR A 55 16.35 -7.61 -2.13
CA TYR A 55 16.75 -7.42 -3.53
C TYR A 55 17.63 -8.57 -4.01
N ALA A 56 18.54 -9.07 -3.18
CA ALA A 56 19.39 -10.22 -3.51
C ALA A 56 18.58 -11.51 -3.70
N ALA A 57 17.61 -11.75 -2.82
CA ALA A 57 16.70 -12.90 -2.86
C ALA A 57 15.56 -12.74 -3.87
N ARG A 58 15.38 -11.53 -4.44
CA ARG A 58 14.25 -11.17 -5.30
C ARG A 58 12.90 -11.40 -4.60
N ALA A 59 12.80 -11.05 -3.33
CA ALA A 59 11.63 -11.27 -2.49
C ALA A 59 10.35 -10.58 -3.01
N TYR A 60 10.50 -9.54 -3.83
CA TYR A 60 9.40 -8.87 -4.53
C TYR A 60 8.64 -9.77 -5.52
N ARG A 61 9.23 -10.89 -5.95
CA ARG A 61 8.61 -11.80 -6.93
C ARG A 61 7.33 -12.47 -6.45
N GLU A 62 7.05 -12.43 -5.15
CA GLU A 62 5.80 -12.92 -4.59
C GLU A 62 4.58 -12.10 -5.05
N PHE A 63 4.78 -10.83 -5.40
CA PHE A 63 3.69 -9.92 -5.78
C PHE A 63 3.98 -9.14 -7.08
N TYR A 64 5.24 -8.99 -7.48
CA TYR A 64 5.63 -8.21 -8.66
C TYR A 64 6.36 -9.09 -9.70
N PRO A 65 5.82 -9.21 -10.94
CA PRO A 65 6.33 -10.19 -11.90
C PRO A 65 7.59 -9.76 -12.66
N TYR A 66 7.92 -8.46 -12.66
CA TYR A 66 9.07 -7.92 -13.39
C TYR A 66 10.30 -7.75 -12.50
N VAL A 67 11.44 -7.44 -13.11
CA VAL A 67 12.63 -7.04 -12.34
C VAL A 67 12.32 -5.70 -11.69
N LEU A 68 12.41 -5.65 -10.36
CA LEU A 68 12.26 -4.42 -9.61
C LEU A 68 13.64 -3.77 -9.46
N GLU A 69 13.86 -2.67 -10.18
CA GLU A 69 15.11 -1.92 -10.11
C GLU A 69 15.13 -1.04 -8.87
N ARG A 70 16.24 -1.05 -8.14
CA ARG A 70 16.39 -0.21 -6.95
C ARG A 70 16.35 1.27 -7.31
N HIS A 71 15.40 2.02 -6.75
CA HIS A 71 15.40 3.48 -6.83
C HIS A 71 16.37 4.11 -5.81
N GLY A 72 16.62 3.43 -4.70
CA GLY A 72 17.51 3.91 -3.63
C GLY A 72 19.00 3.77 -3.92
N ARG A 73 19.73 4.90 -3.84
CA ARG A 73 21.20 4.90 -3.68
C ARG A 73 21.55 4.34 -2.30
N LEU A 74 22.66 3.62 -2.21
CA LEU A 74 23.20 3.18 -0.92
C LEU A 74 23.40 4.41 -0.02
N THR A 75 22.67 4.48 1.08
CA THR A 75 22.82 5.53 2.09
C THR A 75 23.39 4.86 3.33
N ASN A 76 24.59 5.26 3.75
CA ASN A 76 25.30 4.66 4.90
C ASN A 76 25.47 3.13 4.81
N GLY A 77 25.57 2.58 3.58
CA GLY A 77 25.72 1.14 3.36
C GLY A 77 24.40 0.33 3.33
N GLN A 78 23.26 0.97 3.58
CA GLN A 78 21.92 0.36 3.50
C GLN A 78 21.24 0.64 2.17
N ALA A 79 20.44 -0.32 1.70
CA ALA A 79 19.58 -0.19 0.52
C ALA A 79 18.21 0.39 0.88
N ASN A 80 18.20 1.62 1.38
CA ASN A 80 16.96 2.30 1.74
C ASN A 80 16.28 2.87 0.50
N GLU A 81 14.98 2.62 0.35
CA GLU A 81 14.15 3.28 -0.65
C GLU A 81 14.03 4.79 -0.32
N PRO A 82 14.15 5.69 -1.31
CA PRO A 82 14.06 7.13 -1.08
C PRO A 82 12.64 7.59 -0.73
N HIS A 83 11.65 6.69 -0.81
CA HIS A 83 10.22 6.95 -0.65
C HIS A 83 9.76 7.12 0.81
N GLY A 84 10.69 7.03 1.78
CA GLY A 84 10.42 7.19 3.21
C GLY A 84 9.72 5.99 3.86
N VAL A 85 9.86 5.86 5.18
CA VAL A 85 9.39 4.69 5.95
C VAL A 85 7.96 4.78 6.46
N GLY A 86 7.33 5.96 6.35
CA GLY A 86 6.01 6.23 6.95
C GLY A 86 4.89 5.37 6.40
N LEU A 87 4.78 5.27 5.06
CA LEU A 87 3.77 4.41 4.42
C LEU A 87 4.06 2.92 4.66
N PRO A 88 5.28 2.40 4.46
CA PRO A 88 5.62 1.01 4.81
C PRO A 88 5.25 0.62 6.25
N LEU A 89 5.54 1.49 7.23
CA LEU A 89 5.16 1.25 8.63
C LEU A 89 3.63 1.20 8.83
N LEU A 90 2.88 2.06 8.13
CA LEU A 90 1.42 2.06 8.19
C LEU A 90 0.82 0.75 7.64
N ILE A 91 1.40 0.22 6.56
CA ILE A 91 0.86 -0.97 5.87
C ILE A 91 1.42 -2.30 6.42
N ALA A 92 2.53 -2.28 7.16
CA ALA A 92 3.19 -3.48 7.69
C ALA A 92 2.24 -4.42 8.49
N PRO A 93 1.34 -3.93 9.37
CA PRO A 93 0.40 -4.82 10.05
C PRO A 93 -0.57 -5.54 9.10
N ALA A 94 -1.03 -4.86 8.03
CA ALA A 94 -1.86 -5.51 7.03
C ALA A 94 -1.07 -6.52 6.20
N TYR A 95 0.18 -6.18 5.84
CA TYR A 95 1.08 -7.10 5.15
C TYR A 95 1.32 -8.38 5.97
N ALA A 96 1.53 -8.25 7.28
CA ALA A 96 1.70 -9.41 8.17
C ALA A 96 0.46 -10.33 8.21
N LEU A 97 -0.75 -9.79 8.05
CA LEU A 97 -2.00 -10.54 8.11
C LEU A 97 -2.38 -11.25 6.81
N GLY A 98 -2.00 -10.70 5.66
CA GLY A 98 -2.43 -11.26 4.37
C GLY A 98 -1.64 -10.77 3.15
N GLY A 99 -0.38 -10.37 3.36
CA GLY A 99 0.52 -9.92 2.31
C GLY A 99 0.01 -8.72 1.53
N ALA A 100 0.41 -8.65 0.25
CA ALA A 100 0.11 -7.51 -0.62
C ALA A 100 -1.41 -7.31 -0.86
N VAL A 101 -2.21 -8.39 -0.82
CA VAL A 101 -3.67 -8.32 -0.98
C VAL A 101 -4.30 -7.63 0.23
N ALA A 102 -3.89 -7.98 1.46
CA ALA A 102 -4.39 -7.30 2.66
C ALA A 102 -4.00 -5.81 2.69
N VAL A 103 -2.82 -5.45 2.17
CA VAL A 103 -2.43 -4.04 2.00
C VAL A 103 -3.35 -3.32 1.03
N GLN A 104 -3.69 -3.91 -0.13
CA GLN A 104 -4.64 -3.30 -1.07
C GLN A 104 -6.03 -3.09 -0.44
N LEU A 105 -6.51 -4.05 0.34
CA LEU A 105 -7.77 -3.91 1.09
C LEU A 105 -7.70 -2.78 2.12
N LEU A 106 -6.59 -2.67 2.86
CA LEU A 106 -6.37 -1.55 3.78
C LEU A 106 -6.41 -0.20 3.04
N MET A 107 -5.73 -0.10 1.89
CA MET A 107 -5.71 1.13 1.08
C MET A 107 -7.11 1.48 0.54
N ALA A 108 -7.87 0.49 0.08
CA ALA A 108 -9.26 0.67 -0.31
C ALA A 108 -10.13 1.19 0.85
N ALA A 109 -9.95 0.67 2.06
CA ALA A 109 -10.65 1.10 3.26
C ALA A 109 -10.30 2.55 3.64
N ILE A 110 -9.02 2.92 3.57
CA ILE A 110 -8.53 4.28 3.84
C ILE A 110 -9.08 5.26 2.80
N ALA A 111 -9.06 4.92 1.51
CA ALA A 111 -9.60 5.76 0.44
C ALA A 111 -11.10 6.02 0.62
N ALA A 112 -11.88 4.96 0.90
CA ALA A 112 -13.31 5.10 1.19
C ALA A 112 -13.55 5.98 2.44
N LEU A 113 -12.74 5.81 3.49
CA LEU A 113 -12.86 6.62 4.71
C LEU A 113 -12.54 8.09 4.44
N ALA A 114 -11.48 8.37 3.70
CA ALA A 114 -11.08 9.72 3.32
C ALA A 114 -12.22 10.44 2.58
N PHE A 115 -12.87 9.75 1.63
CA PHE A 115 -14.03 10.30 0.91
C PHE A 115 -15.20 10.63 1.86
N VAL A 116 -15.56 9.70 2.75
CA VAL A 116 -16.67 9.92 3.70
C VAL A 116 -16.38 11.09 4.64
N LEU A 117 -15.14 11.21 5.12
CA LEU A 117 -14.71 12.32 5.98
C LEU A 117 -14.71 13.66 5.23
N ALA A 118 -14.23 13.68 3.99
CA ALA A 118 -14.27 14.87 3.14
C ALA A 118 -15.71 15.33 2.88
N ALA A 119 -16.63 14.41 2.58
CA ALA A 119 -18.05 14.73 2.42
C ALA A 119 -18.73 15.20 3.71
N ALA A 120 -18.29 14.71 4.88
CA ALA A 120 -18.75 15.20 6.17
C ALA A 120 -18.23 16.62 6.45
N LEU A 121 -16.96 16.88 6.15
CA LEU A 121 -16.35 18.20 6.29
C LEU A 121 -16.99 19.22 5.35
N ALA A 122 -17.24 18.87 4.09
CA ALA A 122 -17.89 19.74 3.12
C ALA A 122 -19.27 20.22 3.59
N ARG A 123 -20.11 19.30 4.11
CA ARG A 123 -21.42 19.64 4.68
C ARG A 123 -21.35 20.52 5.93
N ARG A 124 -20.23 20.50 6.65
CA ARG A 124 -20.00 21.37 7.81
C ARG A 124 -19.59 22.77 7.39
N ILE A 125 -18.83 22.91 6.30
CA ILE A 125 -18.31 24.20 5.83
C ILE A 125 -19.34 24.94 4.97
N ALA A 126 -20.15 24.22 4.19
CA ALA A 126 -21.24 24.75 3.38
C ALA A 126 -22.58 24.17 3.85
N PRO A 127 -23.16 24.67 4.95
CA PRO A 127 -24.50 24.27 5.37
C PRO A 127 -25.53 24.79 4.35
N GLU A 128 -26.47 23.92 3.96
CA GLU A 128 -27.65 24.27 3.17
C GLU A 128 -28.61 25.17 3.96
#